data_AF-A0A011TX28-F1
#
_entry.id   AF-A0A011TX28-F1
#
_cell.length_a   1.000
_cell.length_b   1.000
_cell.length_c   1.000
_cell.angle_alpha   90.00
_cell.angle_beta   90.00
_cell.angle_gamma   90.00
#
_symmetry.space_group_name_H-M   'P 1'
#
loop_
_entity.id
_entity.type
_entity.pdbx_description
1 polymer ?
#
loop_
_entity_poly.entity_id
_entity_poly.type
_entity_poly.pdbx_seq_one_letter_code
_entity_poly.pdbx_strand_id
1 'polypeptide(L)'
;MAAAGAPVRVPVAVALRVLGLSRQGYYQWLKAPVSQRDWDDAHLIDVLYDLHADDLTLGYRFLTDELDTEHGIIASENRVHRLCRIAGIHASHHRKRSKPGSTGPAPHDDLLAVVD
;
A
#
# COMPACT_ATOMS: atom_id res chain seq x y z
N MET A 1 -17.04 -24.56 -7.89
CA MET A 1 -15.99 -25.44 -7.33
C MET A 1 -16.40 -25.79 -5.92
N ALA A 2 -16.28 -27.05 -5.55
CA ALA A 2 -16.66 -27.54 -4.24
C ALA A 2 -15.45 -28.25 -3.64
N ALA A 3 -15.11 -27.95 -2.39
CA ALA A 3 -14.24 -28.80 -1.59
C ALA A 3 -14.81 -30.24 -1.62
N ALA A 4 -13.94 -31.24 -1.49
CA ALA A 4 -14.39 -32.63 -1.42
C ALA A 4 -15.47 -32.78 -0.34
N GLY A 5 -16.69 -33.17 -0.73
CA GLY A 5 -17.84 -33.33 0.17
C GLY A 5 -18.92 -32.25 0.12
N ALA A 6 -18.80 -31.18 -0.68
CA ALA A 6 -19.88 -30.19 -0.74
C ALA A 6 -21.15 -30.74 -1.42
N PRO A 7 -22.35 -30.50 -0.85
CA PRO A 7 -23.63 -31.04 -1.34
C PRO A 7 -24.04 -30.48 -2.71
N VAL A 8 -23.49 -29.33 -3.10
CA VAL A 8 -23.73 -28.70 -4.41
C VAL A 8 -22.41 -28.51 -5.13
N ARG A 9 -22.29 -29.07 -6.34
CA ARG A 9 -21.15 -28.87 -7.23
C ARG A 9 -21.49 -27.82 -8.28
N VAL A 10 -20.95 -26.62 -8.13
CA VAL A 10 -21.07 -25.56 -9.15
C VAL A 10 -19.98 -25.75 -10.21
N PRO A 11 -20.32 -25.88 -11.51
CA PRO A 11 -19.34 -25.96 -12.58
C PRO A 11 -18.42 -24.74 -12.60
N VAL A 12 -17.12 -24.97 -12.84
CA VAL A 12 -16.10 -23.91 -12.88
C VAL A 12 -16.50 -22.80 -13.86
N ALA A 13 -16.99 -23.17 -15.05
CA ALA A 13 -17.43 -22.22 -16.06
C ALA A 13 -18.60 -21.32 -15.62
N VAL A 14 -19.45 -21.77 -14.71
CA VAL A 14 -20.55 -20.96 -14.14
C VAL A 14 -19.97 -20.00 -13.11
N ALA A 15 -19.17 -20.51 -12.17
CA ALA A 15 -18.54 -19.69 -11.13
C ALA A 15 -17.66 -18.57 -11.72
N LEU A 16 -16.82 -18.87 -12.70
CA LEU A 16 -15.94 -17.88 -13.32
C LEU A 16 -16.72 -16.80 -14.08
N ARG A 17 -17.86 -17.14 -14.69
CA ARG A 17 -18.74 -16.15 -15.34
C ARG A 17 -19.34 -15.19 -14.33
N VAL A 18 -19.81 -15.71 -13.19
CA VAL A 18 -20.34 -14.90 -12.09
C VAL A 18 -19.26 -13.98 -11.51
N LEU A 19 -18.03 -14.48 -11.39
CA LEU A 19 -16.88 -13.72 -10.89
C LEU A 19 -16.23 -12.79 -11.94
N GLY A 20 -16.68 -12.83 -13.20
CA GLY A 20 -16.06 -12.04 -14.28
C GLY A 20 -14.63 -12.48 -14.64
N LEU A 21 -14.24 -13.72 -14.34
CA LEU A 21 -12.90 -14.25 -14.56
C LEU A 21 -12.83 -15.10 -15.85
N SER A 22 -11.69 -15.04 -16.54
CA SER A 22 -11.47 -15.91 -17.69
C SER A 22 -11.14 -17.34 -17.25
N ARG A 23 -11.58 -18.33 -18.03
CA ARG A 23 -11.27 -19.75 -17.78
C ARG A 23 -9.78 -20.04 -17.88
N GLN A 24 -9.10 -19.42 -18.84
CA GLN A 24 -7.66 -19.59 -19.02
C GLN A 24 -6.88 -19.00 -17.85
N GLY A 25 -7.21 -17.78 -17.42
CA GLY A 25 -6.58 -17.14 -16.27
C GLY A 25 -6.79 -17.94 -14.98
N TYR A 26 -7.99 -18.49 -14.79
CA TYR A 26 -8.27 -19.37 -13.66
C TYR A 26 -7.35 -20.59 -13.61
N TYR A 27 -7.19 -21.33 -14.72
CA TYR A 27 -6.34 -22.52 -14.70
C TYR A 27 -4.84 -22.19 -14.68
N GLN A 28 -4.43 -21.03 -15.21
CA GLN A 28 -3.06 -20.53 -15.03
C GLN A 28 -2.77 -20.25 -13.56
N TRP A 29 -3.66 -19.52 -12.89
CA TRP A 29 -3.60 -19.29 -11.44
C TRP A 29 -3.65 -20.61 -10.66
N LEU A 30 -4.52 -21.54 -11.02
CA LEU A 30 -4.60 -22.83 -10.32
C LEU A 30 -3.28 -23.62 -10.37
N LYS A 31 -2.54 -23.51 -11.47
CA LYS A 31 -1.24 -24.17 -11.65
C LYS A 31 -0.12 -23.46 -10.87
N ALA A 32 -0.17 -22.14 -10.78
CA ALA A 32 0.82 -21.31 -10.09
C ALA A 32 0.11 -20.14 -9.38
N PRO A 33 -0.49 -20.40 -8.20
CA PRO A 33 -1.39 -19.44 -7.56
C PRO A 33 -0.66 -18.26 -6.94
N VAL A 34 0.64 -18.40 -6.71
CA VAL A 34 1.55 -17.35 -6.23
C VAL A 34 2.63 -17.21 -7.28
N SER A 35 2.74 -16.02 -7.88
CA SER A 35 3.83 -15.75 -8.81
C SER A 35 5.13 -15.52 -8.05
N GLN A 36 6.28 -15.72 -8.71
CA GLN A 36 7.58 -15.41 -8.09
C GLN A 36 7.64 -13.95 -7.64
N ARG A 37 7.04 -13.04 -8.43
CA ARG A 37 6.96 -11.62 -8.09
C ARG A 37 6.18 -11.38 -6.79
N ASP A 38 5.04 -12.05 -6.61
CA ASP A 38 4.24 -11.90 -5.39
C ASP A 38 4.98 -12.46 -4.18
N TRP A 39 5.72 -13.55 -4.38
CA TRP A 39 6.59 -14.14 -3.36
C TRP A 39 7.71 -13.16 -2.97
N ASP A 40 8.44 -12.62 -3.94
CA ASP A 40 9.51 -11.63 -3.71
C ASP A 40 8.99 -10.35 -3.06
N ASP A 41 7.83 -9.85 -3.49
CA ASP A 41 7.19 -8.67 -2.91
C ASP A 41 6.72 -8.94 -1.47
N ALA A 42 6.25 -10.15 -1.16
CA ALA A 42 5.86 -10.53 0.21
C ALA A 42 7.07 -10.60 1.16
N HIS A 43 8.18 -11.21 0.73
CA HIS A 43 9.42 -11.22 1.53
C HIS A 43 10.00 -9.83 1.70
N LEU A 44 9.95 -8.99 0.67
CA LEU A 44 10.41 -7.61 0.78
C LEU A 44 9.54 -6.80 1.75
N ILE A 45 8.23 -7.05 1.80
CA ILE A 45 7.34 -6.42 2.79
C ILE A 45 7.70 -6.85 4.21
N ASP A 46 8.07 -8.11 4.43
CA ASP A 46 8.48 -8.62 5.74
C ASP A 46 9.71 -7.86 6.27
N VAL A 47 10.76 -7.75 5.44
CA VAL A 47 11.97 -6.96 5.77
C VAL A 47 11.63 -5.48 6.02
N LEU A 48 10.73 -4.90 5.22
CA LEU A 48 10.30 -3.52 5.42
C LEU A 48 9.55 -3.31 6.74
N TYR A 49 8.83 -4.32 7.25
CA TYR A 49 8.22 -4.24 8.57
C TYR A 49 9.27 -4.22 9.67
N ASP A 50 10.28 -5.09 9.58
CA ASP A 50 11.37 -5.14 10.56
C ASP A 50 12.11 -3.80 10.61
N LEU A 51 12.56 -3.30 9.46
CA LEU A 51 13.24 -2.00 9.35
C LEU A 51 12.39 -0.84 9.88
N HIS A 52 11.08 -0.85 9.61
CA HIS A 52 10.18 0.19 10.11
C HIS A 52 9.88 0.06 11.60
N ALA A 53 9.89 -1.16 12.14
CA ALA A 53 9.70 -1.40 13.56
C ALA A 53 10.89 -0.87 14.39
N ASP A 54 12.10 -0.93 13.82
CA ASP A 54 13.31 -0.38 14.44
C ASP A 54 13.27 1.16 14.53
N ASP A 55 12.73 1.83 13.50
CA ASP A 55 12.42 3.27 13.55
C ASP A 55 11.16 3.64 12.75
N LEU A 56 10.06 3.87 13.50
CA LEU A 56 8.76 4.27 12.96
C LEU A 56 8.76 5.66 12.29
N THR A 57 9.83 6.44 12.42
CA THR A 57 9.97 7.72 11.72
C THR A 57 10.39 7.52 10.27
N LEU A 58 10.93 6.36 9.89
CA LEU A 58 11.40 6.12 8.54
C LEU A 58 10.23 5.97 7.55
N GLY A 59 10.31 6.72 6.46
CA GLY A 59 9.43 6.58 5.30
C GLY A 59 10.09 5.77 4.20
N TYR A 60 9.34 5.45 3.13
CA TYR A 60 9.81 4.57 2.06
C TYR A 60 11.16 4.97 1.42
N ARG A 61 11.53 6.27 1.44
CA ARG A 61 12.81 6.75 0.89
C ARG A 61 13.98 6.26 1.73
N PHE A 62 13.95 6.53 3.04
CA PHE A 62 14.96 6.02 3.97
C PHE A 62 14.93 4.49 4.05
N LEU A 63 13.75 3.87 4.08
CA LEU A 63 13.65 2.41 4.04
C LEU A 63 14.25 1.80 2.76
N THR A 64 14.30 2.54 1.64
CA THR A 64 14.99 2.05 0.43
C THR A 64 16.50 2.00 0.64
N ASP A 65 17.06 2.99 1.34
CA ASP A 65 18.49 3.04 1.67
C ASP A 65 18.86 2.01 2.73
N GLU A 66 18.02 1.81 3.76
CA GLU A 66 18.22 0.79 4.80
C GLU A 66 18.17 -0.65 4.23
N LEU A 67 17.31 -0.90 3.24
CA LEU A 67 17.27 -2.19 2.54
C LEU A 67 18.61 -2.55 1.90
N ASP A 68 19.29 -1.58 1.28
CA ASP A 68 20.61 -1.80 0.66
C ASP A 68 21.71 -1.93 1.71
N THR A 69 21.72 -1.05 2.71
CA THR A 69 22.80 -0.97 3.71
C THR A 69 22.77 -2.09 4.76
N GLU A 70 21.59 -2.46 5.28
CA GLU A 70 21.46 -3.48 6.32
C GLU A 70 21.27 -4.89 5.75
N HIS A 71 20.58 -5.02 4.62
CA HIS A 71 20.19 -6.32 4.06
C HIS A 71 20.79 -6.63 2.67
N GLY A 72 21.49 -5.67 2.03
CA GLY A 72 22.03 -5.85 0.67
C GLY A 72 20.95 -6.01 -0.40
N ILE A 73 19.73 -5.55 -0.14
CA ILE A 73 18.57 -5.70 -1.03
C ILE A 73 18.40 -4.42 -1.86
N ILE A 74 18.76 -4.51 -3.14
CA ILE A 74 18.57 -3.41 -4.08
C ILE A 74 17.15 -3.46 -4.66
N ALA A 75 16.34 -2.45 -4.35
CA ALA A 75 15.00 -2.26 -4.92
C ALA A 75 14.82 -0.81 -5.38
N SER A 76 14.02 -0.60 -6.43
CA SER A 76 13.72 0.77 -6.85
C SER A 76 12.81 1.47 -5.85
N GLU A 77 13.03 2.77 -5.61
CA GLU A 77 12.19 3.58 -4.72
C GLU A 77 10.70 3.45 -5.06
N ASN A 78 10.34 3.37 -6.35
CA ASN A 78 8.95 3.19 -6.79
C ASN A 78 8.37 1.82 -6.37
N ARG A 79 9.20 0.76 -6.33
CA ARG A 79 8.79 -0.55 -5.81
C ARG A 79 8.59 -0.47 -4.31
N VAL A 80 9.55 0.07 -3.57
CA VAL A 80 9.47 0.22 -2.11
C VAL A 80 8.27 1.07 -1.71
N HIS A 81 8.04 2.21 -2.38
CA HIS A 81 6.87 3.06 -2.16
C HIS A 81 5.55 2.31 -2.37
N ARG A 82 5.42 1.56 -3.48
CA ARG A 82 4.23 0.73 -3.74
C ARG A 82 4.01 -0.28 -2.61
N LEU A 83 5.06 -0.98 -2.19
CA LEU A 83 4.97 -2.02 -1.16
C LEU A 83 4.67 -1.44 0.23
N CYS A 84 5.32 -0.36 0.63
CA CYS A 84 5.00 0.37 1.86
C CYS A 84 3.53 0.81 1.86
N ARG A 85 3.02 1.31 0.73
CA ARG A 85 1.60 1.67 0.60
C ARG A 85 0.67 0.48 0.76
N ILE A 86 1.01 -0.69 0.23
CA ILE A 86 0.23 -1.93 0.38
C ILE A 86 0.26 -2.41 1.84
N ALA A 87 1.43 -2.35 2.48
CA ALA A 87 1.65 -2.75 3.86
C ALA A 87 1.11 -1.73 4.90
N GLY A 88 0.76 -0.51 4.50
CA GLY A 88 0.35 0.55 5.41
C GLY A 88 1.51 1.20 6.19
N ILE A 89 2.76 0.93 5.78
CA ILE A 89 3.97 1.51 6.35
C ILE A 89 4.06 2.98 5.93
N HIS A 90 4.20 3.86 6.91
CA HIS A 90 4.35 5.29 6.70
C HIS A 90 5.16 5.91 7.83
N ALA A 91 5.99 6.89 7.48
CA ALA A 91 6.70 7.69 8.48
C ALA A 91 5.71 8.30 9.48
N SER A 92 5.96 8.12 10.77
CA SER A 92 5.10 8.60 11.87
C SER A 92 4.82 10.11 11.82
N HIS A 93 5.76 10.89 11.28
CA HIS A 93 5.65 12.35 11.14
C HIS A 93 4.99 12.81 9.83
N HIS A 94 4.74 11.92 8.86
CA HIS A 94 4.04 12.26 7.61
C HIS A 94 2.51 12.28 7.84
N ARG A 95 2.05 13.17 8.73
CA ARG A 95 0.63 13.54 8.78
C ARG A 95 0.44 14.77 7.91
N LYS A 96 -0.35 14.61 6.85
CA LYS A 96 -0.76 15.75 6.02
C LYS A 96 -1.48 16.73 6.93
N ARG A 97 -0.92 17.93 7.15
CA ARG A 97 -1.65 19.00 7.82
C ARG A 97 -2.97 19.19 7.08
N SER A 98 -4.08 19.22 7.82
CA SER A 98 -5.35 19.69 7.26
C SER A 98 -5.11 21.04 6.59
N LYS A 99 -5.85 21.35 5.52
CA LYS A 99 -5.83 22.72 4.97
C LYS A 99 -6.00 23.67 6.15
N PRO A 100 -5.16 24.72 6.28
CA PRO A 100 -5.43 25.73 7.28
C PRO A 100 -6.89 26.16 7.07
N GLY A 101 -7.67 26.16 8.15
CA GLY A 101 -9.01 26.76 8.11
C GLY A 101 -8.89 28.20 7.60
N SER A 102 -10.00 28.77 7.15
CA SER A 102 -10.03 30.22 6.90
C SER A 102 -9.51 30.94 8.14
N THR A 103 -8.56 31.86 7.96
CA THR A 103 -8.07 32.72 9.03
C THR A 103 -9.29 33.37 9.69
N GLY A 104 -9.37 33.28 11.02
CA GLY A 104 -10.42 33.97 11.76
C GLY A 104 -10.43 35.48 11.43
N PRO A 105 -11.56 36.16 11.62
CA PRO A 105 -11.64 37.60 11.41
C PRO A 105 -10.57 38.32 12.23
N ALA A 106 -10.12 39.49 11.75
CA ALA A 106 -9.13 40.30 12.44
C ALA A 106 -9.60 40.54 13.89
N PRO A 107 -8.72 40.38 14.90
CA PRO A 107 -9.11 40.53 16.29
C PRO A 107 -9.54 41.96 16.64
N HIS A 108 -9.17 42.94 15.81
CA HIS A 108 -9.44 44.36 16.01
C HIS A 108 -9.92 44.99 14.70
N ASP A 109 -10.79 45.98 14.82
CA ASP A 109 -11.23 46.82 13.71
C ASP A 109 -10.02 47.60 13.16
N ASP A 110 -9.90 47.64 11.83
CA ASP A 110 -8.86 48.40 11.15
C ASP A 110 -9.18 49.89 11.25
N LEU A 111 -8.47 50.60 12.13
CA LEU A 111 -8.63 52.03 12.37
C LEU A 111 -7.87 52.91 11.35
N LEU A 112 -7.27 52.31 10.31
CA LEU A 112 -6.48 53.03 9.30
C LEU A 112 -7.26 53.35 8.00
N ALA A 113 -8.59 53.25 8.02
CA ALA A 113 -9.40 53.77 6.92
C ALA A 113 -9.35 55.31 6.89
N VAL A 114 -8.35 55.86 6.20
CA VAL A 114 -8.36 57.26 5.77
C VAL A 114 -9.44 57.38 4.71
N VAL A 115 -10.52 58.08 5.05
CA VAL A 115 -11.55 58.50 4.10
C VAL A 115 -11.09 59.83 3.50
N ASP A 116 -10.90 59.86 2.18
CA ASP A 116 -10.66 61.08 1.38
C ASP A 116 -11.82 62.08 1.49
#